data_AF-A0A821FAL4-F1
#
_entry.id   AF-A0A821FAL4-F1
#
_cell.length_a   1.000
_cell.length_b   1.000
_cell.length_c   1.000
_cell.angle_alpha   90.00
_cell.angle_beta   90.00
_cell.angle_gamma   90.00
#
_symmetry.space_group_name_H-M   'P 1'
#
loop_
_entity.id
_entity.type
_entity.pdbx_description
1 polymer ?
#
loop_
_entity_poly.entity_id
_entity_poly.type
_entity_poly.pdbx_seq_one_letter_code
_entity_poly.pdbx_strand_id
1 'polypeptide(L)'
;FDENEMTSDSGGKGHVIEYLKNKYNYKRLIMIGDGATDMEANSDGFIGFGGNIVREKVRDNAPWFVNSFYQLIDELQNNTIDSISQTNSHHQHVTTRRYSTEIQAN
;
A
#
# COMPACT_ATOMS: atom_id res chain seq x y z
N PHE A 1 -2.06 -27.21 -12.99
CA PHE A 1 -3.22 -26.32 -13.09
C PHE A 1 -4.12 -26.70 -11.93
N ASP A 2 -4.15 -25.88 -10.87
CA ASP A 2 -4.94 -26.13 -9.67
C ASP A 2 -6.00 -25.02 -9.58
N GLU A 3 -7.27 -25.40 -9.71
CA GLU A 3 -8.41 -24.46 -9.75
C GLU A 3 -8.61 -23.71 -8.43
N ASN A 4 -7.94 -24.12 -7.34
CA ASN A 4 -8.04 -23.48 -6.03
C ASN A 4 -7.00 -22.37 -5.80
N GLU A 5 -5.99 -22.24 -6.67
CA GLU A 5 -4.96 -21.21 -6.56
C GLU A 5 -5.16 -20.11 -7.60
N MET A 6 -6.02 -19.15 -7.28
CA MET A 6 -6.33 -17.99 -8.11
C MET A 6 -5.12 -17.12 -8.49
N THR A 7 -3.95 -17.31 -7.88
CA THR A 7 -2.73 -16.51 -8.13
C THR A 7 -1.78 -17.09 -9.19
N SER A 8 -2.05 -18.31 -9.68
CA SER A 8 -1.10 -19.05 -10.53
C SER A 8 -1.19 -18.74 -12.03
N ASP A 9 -2.12 -17.87 -12.43
CA ASP A 9 -2.27 -17.42 -13.81
C ASP A 9 -1.72 -16.00 -14.02
N SER A 10 -1.26 -15.70 -15.24
CA SER A 10 -0.87 -14.36 -15.65
C SER A 10 -2.11 -13.47 -15.67
N GLY A 11 -2.40 -12.78 -14.56
CA GLY A 11 -3.67 -12.05 -14.33
C GLY A 11 -4.39 -12.42 -13.03
N GLY A 12 -3.90 -13.42 -12.30
CA GLY A 12 -4.53 -13.92 -11.06
C GLY A 12 -4.71 -12.85 -9.97
N LYS A 13 -3.78 -11.90 -9.86
CA LYS A 13 -3.91 -10.76 -8.92
C LYS A 13 -5.10 -9.85 -9.27
N GLY A 14 -5.38 -9.66 -10.57
CA GLY A 14 -6.56 -8.93 -11.03
C GLY A 14 -7.86 -9.64 -10.67
N HIS A 15 -7.91 -10.97 -10.86
CA HIS A 15 -9.07 -11.78 -10.48
C HIS A 15 -9.34 -11.74 -8.97
N VAL A 16 -8.29 -11.72 -8.13
CA VAL A 16 -8.45 -11.57 -6.67
C VAL A 16 -9.06 -10.22 -6.33
N ILE A 17 -8.65 -9.12 -6.99
CA ILE A 17 -9.25 -7.80 -6.78
C ILE A 17 -10.75 -7.84 -7.11
N GLU A 18 -11.11 -8.38 -8.27
CA GLU A 18 -12.50 -8.48 -8.71
C GLU A 18 -13.33 -9.34 -7.74
N TYR A 19 -12.80 -10.48 -7.33
CA TYR A 19 -13.42 -11.35 -6.34
C TYR A 19 -13.67 -10.63 -5.02
N LEU A 20 -12.67 -9.90 -4.49
CA LEU A 20 -12.79 -9.17 -3.23
C LEU A 20 -13.84 -8.05 -3.32
N LYS A 21 -13.86 -7.31 -4.43
CA LYS A 21 -14.88 -6.28 -4.69
C LYS A 21 -16.27 -6.89 -4.74
N ASN A 22 -16.46 -7.99 -5.47
CA ASN A 22 -17.76 -8.62 -5.64
C ASN A 22 -18.27 -9.31 -4.37
N LYS A 23 -17.38 -9.99 -3.63
CA LYS A 23 -17.77 -10.77 -2.44
C LYS A 23 -18.04 -9.89 -1.22
N TYR A 24 -17.23 -8.86 -1.00
CA TYR A 24 -17.29 -8.03 0.20
C TYR A 24 -17.82 -6.62 -0.05
N ASN A 25 -18.16 -6.30 -1.31
CA ASN A 25 -18.68 -5.01 -1.73
C ASN A 25 -17.74 -3.84 -1.36
N TYR A 26 -16.43 -4.07 -1.44
CA TYR A 26 -15.43 -3.04 -1.19
C TYR A 26 -15.52 -1.94 -2.24
N LYS A 27 -15.68 -0.69 -1.78
CA LYS A 27 -15.76 0.49 -2.64
C LYS A 27 -14.40 0.95 -3.17
N ARG A 28 -13.32 0.66 -2.42
CA ARG A 28 -11.95 1.00 -2.77
C ARG A 28 -11.03 -0.13 -2.35
N LEU A 29 -10.18 -0.56 -3.27
CA LEU A 29 -9.13 -1.54 -3.05
C LEU A 29 -7.83 -0.98 -3.60
N ILE A 30 -6.82 -0.88 -2.72
CA ILE A 30 -5.48 -0.36 -3.07
C ILE A 30 -4.51 -1.54 -3.11
N MET A 31 -3.79 -1.68 -4.22
CA MET A 31 -2.72 -2.67 -4.38
C MET A 31 -1.38 -2.07 -3.94
N ILE A 32 -0.58 -2.85 -3.22
CA ILE A 32 0.79 -2.50 -2.83
C ILE A 32 1.71 -3.62 -3.31
N GLY A 33 2.72 -3.32 -4.13
CA GLY A 33 3.61 -4.35 -4.67
C GLY A 33 4.87 -3.83 -5.33
N ASP A 34 5.88 -4.70 -5.48
CA ASP A 34 7.18 -4.39 -6.10
C ASP A 34 7.23 -4.79 -7.57
N GLY A 35 6.27 -5.60 -8.04
CA GLY A 35 6.27 -6.23 -9.36
C GLY A 35 5.42 -5.50 -10.40
N ALA A 36 5.77 -5.70 -11.67
CA ALA A 36 4.96 -5.22 -12.78
C ALA A 36 3.56 -5.85 -12.80
N THR A 37 3.43 -7.11 -12.38
CA THR A 37 2.14 -7.81 -12.30
C THR A 37 1.25 -7.27 -11.19
N ASP A 38 1.82 -6.69 -10.12
CA ASP A 38 1.06 -5.97 -9.10
C ASP A 38 0.50 -4.66 -9.66
N MET A 39 1.32 -3.93 -10.43
CA MET A 39 0.92 -2.69 -11.09
C MET A 39 -0.15 -2.91 -12.18
N GLU A 40 -0.07 -4.03 -12.88
CA GLU A 40 -1.04 -4.44 -13.91
C GLU A 40 -2.36 -4.98 -13.30
N ALA A 41 -2.40 -5.21 -11.98
CA ALA A 41 -3.62 -5.60 -11.30
C ALA A 41 -4.54 -4.38 -11.15
N ASN A 42 -5.64 -4.36 -11.91
CA ASN A 42 -6.63 -3.27 -12.02
C ASN A 42 -7.36 -2.93 -10.70
N SER A 43 -6.62 -2.41 -9.73
CA SER A 43 -7.08 -1.88 -8.45
C SER A 43 -7.53 -0.42 -8.59
N ASP A 44 -8.19 0.11 -7.55
CA ASP A 44 -8.62 1.52 -7.55
C ASP A 44 -7.43 2.48 -7.29
N GLY A 45 -6.29 1.93 -6.89
CA GLY A 45 -5.04 2.65 -6.73
C GLY A 45 -3.90 1.69 -6.49
N PHE A 46 -2.69 2.12 -6.85
CA PHE A 46 -1.48 1.31 -6.75
C PHE A 46 -0.38 2.09 -6.04
N ILE A 47 0.31 1.42 -5.12
CA ILE A 47 1.50 1.93 -4.44
C ILE A 47 2.66 0.98 -4.76
N GLY A 48 3.66 1.48 -5.47
CA GLY A 48 4.89 0.75 -5.73
C GLY A 48 5.73 0.63 -4.47
N PHE A 49 6.28 -0.57 -4.21
CA PHE A 49 7.09 -0.84 -3.03
C PHE A 49 8.53 -1.21 -3.41
N GLY A 50 9.48 -0.40 -2.95
CA GLY A 50 10.92 -0.57 -3.19
C GLY A 50 11.73 -1.02 -1.99
N GLY A 51 11.10 -1.41 -0.88
CA GLY A 51 11.82 -1.66 0.39
C GLY A 51 12.78 -2.85 0.38
N ASN A 52 12.66 -3.74 -0.60
CA ASN A 52 13.64 -4.81 -0.84
C ASN A 52 14.53 -4.49 -2.05
N ILE A 53 13.92 -4.35 -3.24
CA ILE A 53 14.61 -4.02 -4.49
C ILE A 53 13.78 -2.97 -5.22
N VAL A 54 14.45 -1.91 -5.68
CA VAL A 54 13.81 -0.90 -6.53
C VAL A 54 13.80 -1.39 -7.98
N ARG A 55 12.61 -1.67 -8.51
CA ARG A 55 12.43 -1.96 -9.94
C ARG A 55 12.02 -0.69 -10.67
N GLU A 56 12.82 -0.24 -11.62
CA GLU A 56 12.62 1.05 -12.31
C GLU A 56 11.24 1.14 -12.99
N LYS A 57 10.80 0.07 -13.67
CA LYS A 57 9.46 0.01 -14.27
C LYS A 57 8.35 0.33 -13.25
N VAL A 58 8.46 -0.14 -12.01
CA VAL A 58 7.47 0.13 -10.96
C VAL A 58 7.67 1.51 -10.35
N ARG A 59 8.93 1.90 -10.06
CA ARG A 59 9.27 3.24 -9.55
C ARG A 59 8.75 4.35 -10.46
N ASP A 60 8.93 4.21 -11.77
CA ASP A 60 8.67 5.26 -12.74
C ASP A 60 7.19 5.34 -13.16
N ASN A 61 6.40 4.29 -12.91
CA ASN A 61 5.01 4.19 -13.35
C ASN A 61 3.99 4.10 -12.20
N ALA A 62 4.43 3.87 -10.96
CA ALA A 62 3.52 3.87 -9.82
C ALA A 62 3.05 5.30 -9.49
N PRO A 63 1.74 5.51 -9.26
CA PRO A 63 1.22 6.82 -8.83
C PRO A 63 1.85 7.32 -7.51
N TRP A 64 2.17 6.38 -6.63
CA TRP A 64 2.96 6.63 -5.43
C TRP A 64 3.94 5.48 -5.24
N PHE A 65 5.17 5.80 -4.83
CA PHE A 65 6.22 4.83 -4.58
C PHE A 65 6.82 5.04 -3.19
N VAL A 66 6.92 3.97 -2.41
CA VAL A 66 7.49 4.00 -1.06
C VAL A 66 8.63 2.99 -0.92
N ASN A 67 9.59 3.30 -0.06
CA ASN A 67 10.73 2.42 0.22
C ASN A 67 10.62 1.74 1.59
N SER A 68 9.55 2.02 2.35
CA SER A 68 9.37 1.47 3.68
C SER A 68 7.90 1.51 4.08
N PHE A 69 7.47 0.51 4.86
CA PHE A 69 6.15 0.50 5.49
C PHE A 69 5.94 1.67 6.45
N TYR A 70 7.01 2.25 7.02
CA TYR A 70 6.88 3.42 7.89
C TYR A 70 6.26 4.61 7.15
N GLN A 71 6.58 4.82 5.87
CA GLN A 71 5.95 5.90 5.08
C GLN A 71 4.44 5.69 4.92
N LEU A 72 4.00 4.43 4.79
CA LEU A 72 2.58 4.10 4.72
C LEU A 72 1.89 4.31 6.07
N ILE A 73 2.53 3.90 7.17
CA ILE A 73 2.00 4.08 8.53
C ILE A 73 1.89 5.56 8.86
N ASP A 74 2.94 6.34 8.56
CA ASP A 74 2.97 7.79 8.77
C ASP A 74 1.83 8.46 8.00
N GLU A 75 1.61 8.10 6.73
CA GLU A 75 0.54 8.67 5.93
C GLU A 75 -0.86 8.33 6.49
N LEU A 76 -1.08 7.09 6.94
CA LEU A 76 -2.33 6.71 7.58
C LEU A 76 -2.57 7.48 8.89
N GLN A 77 -1.52 7.71 9.66
CA GLN A 77 -1.59 8.45 10.93
C GLN A 77 -1.79 9.95 10.72
N ASN A 78 -1.11 10.56 9.75
CA ASN A 78 -1.22 11.98 9.43
C ASN A 78 -2.64 12.32 8.97
N ASN A 79 -3.24 11.48 8.11
CA ASN A 79 -4.64 11.63 7.70
C ASN A 79 -5.62 11.47 8.88
N THR A 80 -5.24 10.75 9.93
CA THR A 80 -6.04 10.64 11.16
C THR A 80 -5.97 11.92 11.98
N ILE A 81 -4.81 12.57 12.07
CA ILE A 81 -4.63 13.82 12.82
C ILE A 81 -5.36 14.99 12.16
N ASP A 82 -5.45 15.08 10.84
CA ASP A 82 -6.20 16.17 10.19
C ASP A 82 -7.71 16.08 10.46
N SER A 83 -8.25 14.86 10.58
CA SER A 83 -9.66 14.66 10.96
C SER A 83 -9.96 15.01 12.44
N ILE A 84 -8.95 14.94 13.31
CA ILE A 84 -9.04 15.31 14.73
C ILE A 84 -8.69 16.79 14.96
N SER A 85 -7.82 17.37 14.12
CA SER A 85 -7.39 18.77 14.22
C SER A 85 -8.43 19.73 13.66
N GLN A 86 -9.30 19.28 12.74
CA GLN A 86 -10.47 20.06 12.32
C GLN A 86 -11.58 20.12 13.39
N THR A 87 -11.61 19.17 14.35
CA THR A 87 -12.54 19.25 15.48
C THR A 87 -11.99 20.06 16.66
N ASN A 88 -10.67 20.25 16.73
CA ASN A 88 -9.99 21.02 17.78
C ASN A 88 -9.06 22.09 17.19
N SER A 89 -9.63 23.11 16.56
CA SER A 89 -8.90 24.29 16.15
C SER A 89 -8.41 25.08 17.38
N HIS A 90 -7.18 24.83 17.84
CA HIS A 90 -6.21 25.76 18.46
C HIS A 90 -5.18 24.99 19.30
N HIS A 91 -3.88 25.22 19.02
CA HIS A 91 -2.71 24.94 19.87
C HIS A 91 -2.07 23.52 19.83
N GLN A 92 -0.95 23.40 19.09
CA GLN A 92 0.40 23.02 19.56
C GLN A 92 1.22 22.01 18.71
N HIS A 93 2.54 22.21 18.82
CA HIS A 93 3.72 21.61 18.17
C HIS A 93 3.66 20.12 17.78
N VAL A 94 4.02 19.84 16.52
CA VAL A 94 4.30 18.49 16.01
C VAL A 94 5.71 18.07 16.42
N THR A 95 5.81 16.96 17.15
CA THR A 95 7.08 16.31 17.54
C THR A 95 7.31 15.09 16.65
N THR A 96 8.39 15.06 15.90
CA THR A 96 8.78 13.92 15.05
C THR A 96 9.12 12.69 15.90
N ARG A 97 8.36 11.60 15.78
CA ARG A 97 8.72 10.29 16.36
C ARG A 97 9.70 9.56 15.44
N ARG A 98 10.80 9.07 15.99
CA ARG A 98 11.78 8.20 15.31
C ARG A 98 11.37 6.74 15.53
N TYR A 99 11.19 5.99 14.45
CA TYR A 99 11.10 4.52 14.53
C TYR A 99 12.52 3.93 14.67
N SER A 100 12.74 3.10 15.68
CA SER A 100 14.00 2.40 15.92
C SER A 100 14.23 1.31 14.87
N THR A 101 15.38 1.33 14.19
CA THR A 101 15.74 0.39 13.11
C THR A 101 16.39 -0.91 13.59
N GLU A 102 16.25 -1.29 14.86
CA GLU A 102 16.88 -2.51 15.38
C GLU A 102 16.01 -3.74 15.07
N ILE A 103 16.31 -4.39 13.95
CA ILE A 103 15.96 -5.80 13.74
C ILE A 103 17.07 -6.62 14.39
N GLN A 104 16.81 -7.22 15.55
CA GLN A 104 17.65 -8.31 16.04
C GLN A 104 17.33 -9.57 15.22
N ALA A 105 18.27 -9.95 14.35
CA ALA A 105 18.25 -11.23 13.68
C ALA A 105 18.53 -12.33 14.71
N ASN A 106 17.65 -13.34 14.78
CA ASN A 106 17.91 -14.63 15.41
C ASN A 106 18.23 -15.66 14.34
#